data_AF-A0A8T5L2S0-F1
#
_entry.id   AF-A0A8T5L2S0-F1
#
_cell.length_a   1.000
_cell.length_b   1.000
_cell.length_c   1.000
_cell.angle_alpha   90.00
_cell.angle_beta   90.00
_cell.angle_gamma   90.00
#
_symmetry.space_group_name_H-M   'P 1'
#
loop_
_entity.id
_entity.type
_entity.pdbx_description
1 polymer ?
#
loop_
_entity_poly.entity_id
_entity_poly.type
_entity_poly.pdbx_seq_one_letter_code
_entity_poly.pdbx_strand_id
1 'polypeptide(L)'
;MSRYSLIIILIVLFVIVVSIVFVMQPQQNIDTENLVLITRVIDGDTVELENEERVRLLGIDTPEKGQLLYSEASERLRELVEGKSVLLESDQTNRDKYDRLLRNVILNRQNINILMVKEGYAFAYIIEPDHRYESELRTAQSYAHDNNLGIWQYESIENGFCIGISWFQYNAAGDDNENLNGEYIEFRNKCTYPLELTGWKLSDATEKTYVFDSFVIENKTTFKLYTGSGEDSETKLYWGQIIQAVWNNDGDHLQMRNDKNELVLDYEY
;
A
#
# COMPACT_ATOMS: atom_id res chain seq x y z
N MET A 1 -0.59 34.31 -61.58
CA MET A 1 -0.34 33.39 -60.44
C MET A 1 -1.18 32.15 -60.64
N SER A 2 -0.58 30.95 -60.72
CA SER A 2 -1.39 29.72 -60.92
C SER A 2 -2.21 29.42 -59.68
N ARG A 3 -3.39 28.80 -59.82
CA ARG A 3 -4.23 28.39 -58.68
C ARG A 3 -3.45 27.57 -57.64
N TYR A 4 -2.48 26.78 -58.10
CA TYR A 4 -1.58 25.99 -57.26
C TYR A 4 -0.61 26.83 -56.42
N SER A 5 -0.12 27.96 -56.95
CA SER A 5 0.79 28.85 -56.21
C SER A 5 0.08 29.52 -55.04
N LEU A 6 -1.20 29.88 -55.19
CA LEU A 6 -2.00 30.49 -54.13
C LEU A 6 -2.29 29.49 -53.00
N ILE A 7 -2.59 28.23 -53.34
CA ILE A 7 -2.86 27.17 -52.36
C ILE A 7 -1.62 26.88 -51.51
N ILE A 8 -0.44 26.82 -52.12
CA ILE A 8 0.82 26.58 -51.39
C ILE A 8 1.10 27.72 -50.40
N ILE A 9 0.92 28.97 -50.81
CA ILE A 9 1.12 30.14 -49.94
C ILE A 9 0.17 30.09 -48.74
N LEU A 10 -1.10 29.72 -48.94
CA LEU A 10 -2.09 29.60 -47.87
C LEU A 10 -1.74 28.49 -46.88
N ILE A 11 -1.24 27.34 -47.35
CA ILE A 11 -0.79 26.24 -46.48
C ILE A 11 0.41 26.67 -45.65
N VAL A 12 1.40 27.34 -46.25
CA VAL A 12 2.58 27.83 -45.54
C VAL A 12 2.19 28.85 -44.47
N LEU A 13 1.31 29.80 -44.80
CA LEU A 13 0.77 30.77 -43.84
C LEU A 13 0.03 30.06 -42.70
N PHE A 14 -0.78 29.06 -42.99
CA PHE A 14 -1.49 28.29 -41.98
C PHE A 14 -0.53 27.57 -41.03
N VAL A 15 0.51 26.90 -41.56
CA VAL A 15 1.52 26.22 -40.75
C VAL A 15 2.30 27.21 -39.87
N ILE A 16 2.65 28.38 -40.40
CA ILE A 16 3.31 29.44 -39.62
C ILE A 16 2.40 29.95 -38.50
N VAL A 17 1.12 30.22 -38.79
CA VAL A 17 0.15 30.67 -37.79
C VAL A 17 -0.05 29.60 -36.71
N VAL A 18 -0.20 28.33 -37.07
CA VAL A 18 -0.32 27.22 -36.09
C VAL A 18 0.94 27.11 -35.23
N SER A 19 2.12 27.25 -35.82
CA SER A 19 3.39 27.20 -35.09
C SER A 19 3.53 28.37 -34.11
N ILE A 20 3.13 29.58 -34.52
CA ILE A 20 3.13 30.77 -33.65
C ILE A 20 2.12 30.59 -32.51
N VAL A 21 0.91 30.11 -32.81
CA VAL A 21 -0.14 29.85 -31.80
C VAL A 21 0.32 28.80 -30.80
N PHE A 22 1.03 27.75 -31.24
CA PHE A 22 1.59 26.72 -30.37
C PHE A 22 2.69 27.26 -29.45
N VAL A 23 3.58 28.12 -29.97
CA VAL A 23 4.64 28.79 -29.18
C VAL A 23 4.05 29.84 -28.21
N MET A 24 2.92 30.44 -28.56
CA MET A 24 2.21 31.42 -27.72
C MET A 24 1.17 30.80 -26.76
N GLN A 25 1.08 29.48 -26.69
CA GLN A 25 0.34 28.84 -25.60
C GLN A 25 1.00 29.28 -24.29
N PRO A 26 0.23 29.79 -23.30
CA PRO A 26 0.80 30.07 -21.99
C PRO A 26 1.38 28.77 -21.45
N GLN A 27 2.71 28.74 -21.27
CA GLN A 27 3.35 27.68 -20.50
C GLN A 27 2.68 27.73 -19.13
N GLN A 28 2.00 26.65 -18.74
CA GLN A 28 1.31 26.62 -17.44
C GLN A 28 2.33 26.95 -16.36
N ASN A 29 2.24 28.16 -15.80
CA ASN A 29 2.98 28.54 -14.62
C ASN A 29 2.55 27.55 -13.55
N ILE A 30 3.46 26.63 -13.21
CA ILE A 30 3.33 25.91 -11.95
C ILE A 30 3.43 27.02 -10.91
N ASP A 31 2.37 27.24 -10.13
CA ASP A 31 2.32 28.28 -9.10
C ASP A 31 3.52 28.14 -8.16
N THR A 32 4.61 28.86 -8.46
CA THR A 32 5.83 28.90 -7.65
C THR A 32 5.60 29.65 -6.35
N GLU A 33 4.44 30.27 -6.14
CA GLU A 33 4.11 31.06 -4.95
C GLU A 33 3.81 30.24 -3.69
N ASN A 34 3.57 28.93 -3.77
CA ASN A 34 3.20 28.10 -2.61
C ASN A 34 4.13 26.91 -2.33
N LEU A 35 5.35 26.93 -2.88
CA LEU A 35 6.34 25.89 -2.58
C LEU A 35 7.00 26.15 -1.22
N VAL A 36 7.17 25.09 -0.44
CA VAL A 36 7.83 25.12 0.87
C VAL A 36 9.05 24.21 0.86
N LEU A 37 10.15 24.65 1.47
CA LEU A 37 11.38 23.87 1.58
C LEU A 37 11.27 22.84 2.70
N ILE A 38 11.56 21.57 2.39
CA ILE A 38 11.82 20.54 3.41
C ILE A 38 13.29 20.62 3.80
N THR A 39 13.56 20.97 5.05
CA THR A 39 14.92 21.15 5.58
C THR A 39 15.50 19.87 6.13
N ARG A 40 14.65 18.97 6.64
CA ARG A 40 15.07 17.73 7.27
C ARG A 40 13.99 16.65 7.19
N VAL A 41 14.42 15.41 6.96
CA VAL A 41 13.59 14.21 7.16
C VAL A 41 13.86 13.62 8.54
N ILE A 42 12.81 13.46 9.34
CA ILE A 42 12.88 12.94 10.71
C ILE A 42 12.89 11.42 10.71
N ASP A 43 11.95 10.82 9.98
CA ASP A 43 11.76 9.38 9.77
C ASP A 43 11.02 9.13 8.43
N GLY A 44 10.54 7.90 8.19
CA GLY A 44 9.95 7.48 6.92
C GLY A 44 8.65 8.17 6.53
N ASP A 45 8.00 8.89 7.44
CA ASP A 45 6.73 9.59 7.18
C ASP A 45 6.62 10.98 7.83
N THR A 46 7.69 11.46 8.46
CA THR A 46 7.72 12.78 9.08
C THR A 46 8.87 13.63 8.53
N VAL A 47 8.53 14.85 8.10
CA VAL A 47 9.49 15.85 7.62
C VAL A 47 9.37 17.16 8.40
N GLU A 48 10.41 17.98 8.34
CA GLU A 48 10.48 19.29 8.98
C GLU A 48 10.72 20.38 7.91
N LEU A 49 10.02 21.49 8.09
CA LEU A 49 10.04 22.64 7.18
C LEU A 49 11.05 23.70 7.67
N GLU A 50 11.25 24.74 6.87
CA GLU A 50 12.15 25.86 7.22
C GLU A 50 11.76 26.62 8.49
N ASN A 51 10.46 26.65 8.81
CA ASN A 51 9.92 27.30 10.00
C ASN A 51 9.85 26.36 11.22
N GLU A 52 10.56 25.23 11.17
CA GLU A 52 10.58 24.17 12.19
C GLU A 52 9.22 23.45 12.38
N GLU A 53 8.22 23.73 11.56
CA GLU A 53 6.99 22.96 11.57
C GLU A 53 7.23 21.53 11.06
N ARG A 54 6.59 20.58 11.73
CA ARG A 54 6.62 19.17 11.34
C ARG A 54 5.41 18.82 10.52
N VAL A 55 5.62 18.01 9.51
CA VAL A 55 4.60 17.47 8.63
C VAL A 55 4.62 15.95 8.73
N ARG A 56 3.49 15.35 9.11
CA ARG A 56 3.23 13.91 8.99
C ARG A 56 2.56 13.66 7.64
N LEU A 57 3.15 12.78 6.85
CA LEU A 57 2.62 12.40 5.54
C LEU A 57 1.28 11.68 5.74
N LEU A 58 0.22 12.17 5.09
CA LEU A 58 -1.12 11.56 5.14
C LEU A 58 -1.18 10.23 4.39
N GLY A 59 -2.04 9.33 4.87
CA GLY A 59 -2.43 8.11 4.17
C GLY A 59 -1.38 6.99 4.16
N ILE A 60 -0.26 7.17 4.87
CA ILE A 60 0.83 6.19 4.89
C ILE A 60 1.31 5.93 6.32
N ASP A 61 1.86 4.75 6.55
CA ASP A 61 2.59 4.43 7.78
C ASP A 61 3.90 3.72 7.42
N THR A 62 5.01 4.16 8.01
CA THR A 62 6.31 3.54 7.76
C THR A 62 6.71 2.60 8.89
N PRO A 63 7.59 1.61 8.64
CA PRO A 63 8.11 0.78 9.72
C PRO A 63 8.66 1.66 10.83
N GLU A 64 8.41 1.29 12.08
CA GLU A 64 8.85 2.02 13.26
C GLU A 64 10.30 1.72 13.62
N LYS A 65 10.91 2.57 14.46
CA LYS A 65 12.31 2.38 14.86
C LYS A 65 12.55 1.01 15.49
N GLY A 66 13.41 0.23 14.85
CA GLY A 66 13.77 -1.13 15.27
C GLY A 66 13.10 -2.23 14.44
N GLN A 67 12.13 -1.88 13.59
CA GLN A 67 11.59 -2.76 12.56
C GLN A 67 12.47 -2.74 11.32
N LEU A 68 12.40 -3.81 10.52
CA LEU A 68 13.09 -3.90 9.24
C LEU A 68 12.60 -2.81 8.28
N LEU A 69 13.51 -2.31 7.44
CA LEU A 69 13.28 -1.20 6.51
C LEU A 69 12.96 0.17 7.12
N TYR A 70 13.00 0.33 8.45
CA TYR A 70 12.88 1.66 9.08
C TYR A 70 13.90 2.67 8.53
N SER A 71 15.17 2.27 8.46
CA SER A 71 16.26 3.16 8.03
C SER A 71 16.18 3.44 6.54
N GLU A 72 15.84 2.43 5.77
CA GLU A 72 15.69 2.47 4.32
C GLU A 72 14.50 3.32 3.89
N ALA A 73 13.36 3.24 4.59
CA ALA A 73 12.22 4.13 4.37
C ALA A 73 12.57 5.59 4.65
N SER A 74 13.27 5.84 5.76
CA SER A 74 13.74 7.18 6.13
C SER A 74 14.74 7.75 5.11
N GLU A 75 15.70 6.94 4.66
CA GLU A 75 16.65 7.33 3.61
C GLU A 75 15.93 7.58 2.29
N ARG A 76 14.96 6.74 1.94
CA ARG A 76 14.23 6.92 0.69
C ARG A 76 13.46 8.23 0.68
N LEU A 77 12.75 8.55 1.76
CA LEU A 77 12.07 9.84 1.86
C LEU A 77 13.09 11.00 1.78
N ARG A 78 14.25 10.87 2.45
CA ARG A 78 15.34 11.84 2.37
C ARG A 78 15.79 12.11 0.94
N GLU A 79 16.11 11.06 0.18
CA GLU A 79 16.48 11.17 -1.24
C GLU A 79 15.40 11.89 -2.06
N LEU A 80 14.13 11.62 -1.75
CA LEU A 80 13.00 12.16 -2.49
C LEU A 80 12.78 13.64 -2.21
N VAL A 81 12.89 14.10 -0.95
CA VAL A 81 12.39 15.44 -0.58
C VAL A 81 13.35 16.34 0.21
N GLU A 82 14.40 15.82 0.84
CA GLU A 82 15.28 16.66 1.66
C GLU A 82 16.02 17.70 0.81
N GLY A 83 16.00 18.96 1.26
CA GLY A 83 16.60 20.09 0.54
C GLY A 83 15.83 20.52 -0.72
N LYS A 84 14.61 20.01 -0.93
CA LYS A 84 13.77 20.35 -2.09
C LYS A 84 12.54 21.14 -1.69
N SER A 85 12.08 21.99 -2.60
CA SER A 85 10.82 22.73 -2.43
C SER A 85 9.65 21.90 -2.97
N VAL A 86 8.63 21.71 -2.13
CA VAL A 86 7.45 20.88 -2.40
C VAL A 86 6.17 21.68 -2.24
N LEU A 87 5.09 21.24 -2.88
CA LEU A 87 3.74 21.69 -2.56
C LEU A 87 3.18 20.79 -1.45
N LEU A 88 2.55 21.40 -0.45
CA LEU A 88 1.90 20.70 0.64
C LEU A 88 0.39 20.82 0.51
N GLU A 89 -0.28 19.69 0.29
CA GLU A 89 -1.73 19.65 0.17
C GLU A 89 -2.35 19.07 1.45
N SER A 90 -3.22 19.84 2.11
CA SER A 90 -4.05 19.34 3.22
C SER A 90 -5.25 18.55 2.69
N ASP A 91 -5.81 17.70 3.55
CA ASP A 91 -7.13 17.14 3.33
C ASP A 91 -8.18 17.75 4.28
N GLN A 92 -8.97 16.94 5.00
CA GLN A 92 -10.02 17.45 5.87
C GLN A 92 -9.45 17.87 7.24
N THR A 93 -8.50 17.11 7.76
CA THR A 93 -7.81 17.40 9.01
C THR A 93 -6.52 18.19 8.75
N ASN A 94 -6.31 19.25 9.53
CA ASN A 94 -5.11 20.07 9.37
C ASN A 94 -3.91 19.58 10.20
N ARG A 95 -4.16 19.08 11.42
CA ARG A 95 -3.13 18.66 12.38
C ARG A 95 -3.54 17.43 13.15
N ASP A 96 -2.54 16.67 13.59
CA ASP A 96 -2.73 15.55 14.51
C ASP A 96 -2.68 15.98 15.99
N LYS A 97 -2.86 15.02 16.90
CA LYS A 97 -2.82 15.24 18.36
C LYS A 97 -1.44 15.67 18.91
N TYR A 98 -0.39 15.56 18.10
CA TYR A 98 0.97 15.97 18.43
C TYR A 98 1.35 17.31 17.80
N ASP A 99 0.35 18.04 17.27
CA ASP A 99 0.48 19.35 16.62
C ASP A 99 1.31 19.33 15.32
N ARG A 100 1.49 18.15 14.70
CA ARG A 100 2.11 18.04 13.37
C ARG A 100 1.08 18.37 12.30
N LEU A 101 1.50 19.07 11.25
CA LEU A 101 0.69 19.28 10.05
C LEU A 101 0.44 17.94 9.34
N LEU A 102 -0.79 17.71 8.88
CA LEU A 102 -1.14 16.53 8.07
C LEU A 102 -1.20 16.93 6.60
N ARG A 103 -0.30 16.39 5.77
CA ARG A 103 -0.18 16.79 4.35
C ARG A 103 0.13 15.63 3.41
N ASN A 104 -0.32 15.79 2.17
CA ASN A 104 0.22 15.13 1.00
C ASN A 104 1.38 15.98 0.47
N VAL A 105 2.55 15.36 0.26
CA VAL A 105 3.75 16.03 -0.23
C VAL A 105 3.83 15.86 -1.74
N ILE A 106 3.71 16.95 -2.49
CA ILE A 106 3.72 16.94 -3.96
C ILE A 106 5.02 17.55 -4.46
N LEU A 107 5.81 16.77 -5.20
CA LEU A 107 7.06 17.23 -5.83
C LEU A 107 7.00 16.91 -7.33
N ASN A 108 7.23 17.90 -8.19
CA ASN A 108 7.21 17.74 -9.65
C ASN A 108 5.92 17.06 -10.18
N ARG A 109 4.75 17.41 -9.59
CA ARG A 109 3.43 16.82 -9.89
C ARG A 109 3.26 15.35 -9.48
N GLN A 110 4.18 14.82 -8.69
CA GLN A 110 4.11 13.48 -8.14
C GLN A 110 3.78 13.56 -6.64
N ASN A 111 2.81 12.77 -6.20
CA ASN A 111 2.51 12.59 -4.79
C ASN A 111 3.54 11.62 -4.18
N ILE A 112 4.37 12.14 -3.28
CA ILE A 112 5.45 11.39 -2.63
C ILE A 112 4.90 10.35 -1.66
N ASN A 113 3.78 10.62 -0.99
CA ASN A 113 3.14 9.67 -0.08
C ASN A 113 2.77 8.39 -0.85
N ILE A 114 2.11 8.53 -2.00
CA ILE A 114 1.76 7.41 -2.88
C ILE A 114 3.02 6.70 -3.40
N LEU A 115 4.07 7.45 -3.74
CA LEU A 115 5.32 6.87 -4.22
C LEU A 115 6.00 5.99 -3.16
N MET A 116 6.03 6.44 -1.90
CA MET A 116 6.59 5.67 -0.77
C MET A 116 5.89 4.32 -0.63
N VAL A 117 4.55 4.30 -0.72
CA VAL A 117 3.77 3.05 -0.71
C VAL A 117 4.07 2.19 -1.94
N LYS A 118 4.09 2.82 -3.13
CA LYS A 118 4.31 2.11 -4.40
C LYS A 118 5.67 1.41 -4.48
N GLU A 119 6.70 2.01 -3.87
CA GLU A 119 8.04 1.44 -3.80
C GLU A 119 8.22 0.47 -2.61
N GLY A 120 7.19 0.31 -1.79
CA GLY A 120 7.16 -0.63 -0.66
C GLY A 120 7.87 -0.11 0.60
N TYR A 121 8.06 1.20 0.75
CA TYR A 121 8.68 1.79 1.95
C TYR A 121 7.66 2.22 3.02
N ALA A 122 6.37 2.13 2.71
CA ALA A 122 5.27 2.45 3.61
C ALA A 122 4.06 1.55 3.33
N PHE A 123 3.23 1.33 4.33
CA PHE A 123 1.88 0.80 4.19
C PHE A 123 0.91 1.93 3.85
N ALA A 124 -0.17 1.61 3.13
CA ALA A 124 -1.32 2.49 3.02
C ALA A 124 -2.09 2.47 4.35
N TYR A 125 -2.21 3.62 5.01
CA TYR A 125 -2.83 3.75 6.32
C TYR A 125 -3.79 4.95 6.32
N ILE A 126 -5.07 4.66 6.09
CA ILE A 126 -6.13 5.67 5.90
C ILE A 126 -6.84 5.87 7.24
N ILE A 127 -6.88 7.12 7.69
CA ILE A 127 -7.56 7.52 8.92
C ILE A 127 -8.66 8.50 8.51
N GLU A 128 -9.92 8.15 8.78
CA GLU A 128 -11.05 9.06 8.56
C GLU A 128 -10.89 10.35 9.39
N PRO A 129 -11.22 11.52 8.84
CA PRO A 129 -11.89 11.76 7.56
C PRO A 129 -10.95 11.93 6.33
N ASP A 130 -9.65 11.67 6.45
CA ASP A 130 -8.65 12.01 5.43
C ASP A 130 -8.46 10.88 4.39
N HIS A 131 -9.33 10.84 3.37
CA HIS A 131 -9.38 9.77 2.36
C HIS A 131 -9.18 10.25 0.90
N ARG A 132 -8.74 11.50 0.65
CA ARG A 132 -8.60 12.05 -0.73
C ARG A 132 -7.90 11.14 -1.73
N TYR A 133 -6.84 10.44 -1.30
CA TYR A 133 -6.00 9.59 -2.16
C TYR A 133 -6.08 8.10 -1.79
N GLU A 134 -7.13 7.68 -1.08
CA GLU A 134 -7.27 6.29 -0.63
C GLU A 134 -7.13 5.29 -1.78
N SER A 135 -7.83 5.53 -2.89
CA SER A 135 -7.84 4.60 -4.03
C SER A 135 -6.45 4.43 -4.63
N GLU A 136 -5.71 5.52 -4.80
CA GLU A 136 -4.35 5.52 -5.34
C GLU A 136 -3.35 4.88 -4.38
N LEU A 137 -3.48 5.12 -3.07
CA LEU A 137 -2.66 4.50 -2.04
C LEU A 137 -2.88 2.98 -2.00
N ARG A 138 -4.13 2.51 -2.01
CA ARG A 138 -4.45 1.08 -2.07
C ARG A 138 -3.91 0.44 -3.35
N THR A 139 -4.06 1.11 -4.50
CA THR A 139 -3.52 0.65 -5.79
C THR A 139 -1.98 0.57 -5.76
N ALA A 140 -1.32 1.56 -5.17
CA ALA A 140 0.13 1.58 -4.99
C ALA A 140 0.60 0.42 -4.09
N GLN A 141 -0.12 0.13 -3.01
CA GLN A 141 0.19 -0.98 -2.13
C GLN A 141 0.06 -2.32 -2.85
N SER A 142 -1.05 -2.56 -3.55
CA SER A 142 -1.22 -3.78 -4.35
C SER A 142 -0.08 -3.96 -5.36
N TYR A 143 0.33 -2.88 -6.02
CA TYR A 143 1.49 -2.92 -6.92
C TYR A 143 2.78 -3.33 -6.22
N ALA A 144 3.08 -2.74 -5.05
CA ALA A 144 4.28 -3.05 -4.29
C ALA A 144 4.29 -4.50 -3.79
N HIS A 145 3.14 -5.00 -3.34
CA HIS A 145 2.95 -6.39 -2.93
C HIS A 145 3.13 -7.37 -4.10
N ASP A 146 2.42 -7.16 -5.21
CA ASP A 146 2.48 -8.03 -6.40
C ASP A 146 3.90 -8.13 -6.98
N ASN A 147 4.68 -7.06 -6.87
CA ASN A 147 6.05 -6.98 -7.38
C ASN A 147 7.11 -7.32 -6.31
N ASN A 148 6.72 -7.68 -5.10
CA ASN A 148 7.62 -7.92 -3.96
C ASN A 148 8.64 -6.78 -3.80
N LEU A 149 8.16 -5.56 -3.55
CA LEU A 149 9.00 -4.38 -3.32
C LEU A 149 9.08 -4.03 -1.84
N GLY A 150 10.22 -3.48 -1.40
CA GLY A 150 10.41 -3.00 -0.03
C GLY A 150 9.95 -4.00 1.04
N ILE A 151 9.05 -3.57 1.93
CA ILE A 151 8.56 -4.35 3.08
C ILE A 151 7.97 -5.70 2.63
N TRP A 152 7.34 -5.74 1.46
CA TRP A 152 6.71 -6.94 0.90
C TRP A 152 7.72 -8.03 0.48
N GLN A 153 9.02 -7.71 0.40
CA GLN A 153 10.10 -8.69 0.25
C GLN A 153 10.35 -9.48 1.53
N TYR A 154 10.09 -8.87 2.69
CA TYR A 154 10.55 -9.32 3.99
C TYR A 154 9.45 -9.54 5.02
N GLU A 155 8.20 -9.21 4.71
CA GLU A 155 7.05 -9.46 5.57
C GLU A 155 6.93 -10.95 5.99
N SER A 156 7.53 -11.86 5.21
CA SER A 156 7.69 -13.28 5.54
C SER A 156 9.11 -13.66 6.01
N ILE A 157 9.93 -12.75 6.53
CA ILE A 157 11.35 -13.01 6.82
C ILE A 157 11.77 -12.52 8.21
N GLU A 158 11.08 -11.57 8.85
CA GLU A 158 11.47 -11.07 10.17
C GLU A 158 11.55 -12.16 11.26
N ASN A 159 10.80 -13.26 11.13
CA ASN A 159 10.89 -14.42 12.03
C ASN A 159 11.51 -15.67 11.37
N GLY A 160 12.08 -15.56 10.17
CA GLY A 160 12.66 -16.68 9.41
C GLY A 160 11.64 -17.58 8.69
N PHE A 161 10.36 -17.19 8.65
CA PHE A 161 9.27 -17.99 8.10
C PHE A 161 8.72 -17.40 6.81
N CYS A 162 9.12 -17.98 5.69
CA CYS A 162 8.76 -17.58 4.32
C CYS A 162 7.30 -17.87 3.90
N ILE A 163 6.35 -17.87 4.83
CA ILE A 163 4.91 -17.91 4.53
C ILE A 163 4.30 -16.51 4.65
N GLY A 164 3.33 -16.17 3.80
CA GLY A 164 2.63 -14.89 3.88
C GLY A 164 1.26 -14.94 3.22
N ILE A 165 0.47 -13.87 3.34
CA ILE A 165 -0.85 -13.74 2.70
C ILE A 165 -0.67 -13.27 1.25
N SER A 166 -1.21 -14.03 0.30
CA SER A 166 -1.30 -13.62 -1.11
C SER A 166 -2.62 -12.97 -1.46
N TRP A 167 -3.71 -13.31 -0.78
CA TRP A 167 -5.01 -12.69 -0.97
C TRP A 167 -5.85 -12.81 0.31
N PHE A 168 -6.62 -11.78 0.63
CA PHE A 168 -7.58 -11.82 1.73
C PHE A 168 -8.96 -11.42 1.19
N GLN A 169 -9.87 -12.38 1.08
CA GLN A 169 -11.28 -12.12 0.79
C GLN A 169 -12.04 -12.04 2.10
N TYR A 170 -12.21 -10.84 2.64
CA TYR A 170 -12.92 -10.62 3.90
C TYR A 170 -14.41 -10.27 3.70
N ASN A 171 -14.79 -9.74 2.53
CA ASN A 171 -16.17 -9.34 2.24
C ASN A 171 -16.83 -10.35 1.28
N ALA A 172 -17.74 -11.19 1.79
CA ALA A 172 -18.49 -12.11 0.95
C ALA A 172 -19.64 -11.37 0.24
N ALA A 173 -20.04 -11.84 -0.95
CA ALA A 173 -21.24 -11.30 -1.57
C ALA A 173 -22.49 -11.70 -0.77
N GLY A 174 -23.21 -10.73 -0.20
CA GLY A 174 -24.43 -10.95 0.58
C GLY A 174 -24.24 -10.68 2.07
N ASP A 175 -24.96 -11.41 2.92
CA ASP A 175 -24.69 -11.45 4.37
C ASP A 175 -23.60 -12.49 4.64
N ASP A 176 -22.51 -12.07 5.28
CA ASP A 176 -21.35 -12.91 5.54
C ASP A 176 -21.67 -14.12 6.44
N ASN A 177 -22.70 -14.02 7.30
CA ASN A 177 -23.15 -15.13 8.14
C ASN A 177 -23.95 -16.18 7.36
N GLU A 178 -24.40 -15.86 6.14
CA GLU A 178 -25.09 -16.78 5.23
C GLU A 178 -24.15 -17.36 4.17
N ASN A 179 -22.97 -16.75 3.96
CA ASN A 179 -21.97 -17.16 2.97
C ASN A 179 -20.55 -17.23 3.57
N LEU A 180 -20.38 -18.06 4.59
CA LEU A 180 -19.10 -18.22 5.30
C LEU A 180 -17.94 -18.73 4.42
N ASN A 181 -18.21 -19.37 3.28
CA ASN A 181 -17.15 -19.73 2.31
C ASN A 181 -16.86 -18.61 1.29
N GLY A 182 -17.63 -17.53 1.32
CA GLY A 182 -17.34 -16.30 0.58
C GLY A 182 -16.17 -15.53 1.19
N GLU A 183 -15.87 -15.78 2.46
CA GLU A 183 -14.67 -15.30 3.12
C GLU A 183 -13.57 -16.37 3.11
N TYR A 184 -12.36 -15.98 2.75
CA TYR A 184 -11.21 -16.86 2.79
C TYR A 184 -9.90 -16.07 2.75
N ILE A 185 -8.85 -16.69 3.25
CA ILE A 185 -7.49 -16.21 3.11
C ILE A 185 -6.73 -17.14 2.18
N GLU A 186 -6.00 -16.58 1.24
CA GLU A 186 -5.00 -17.30 0.47
C GLU A 186 -3.62 -17.02 1.05
N PHE A 187 -2.93 -18.09 1.45
CA PHE A 187 -1.55 -18.05 1.89
C PHE A 187 -0.63 -18.54 0.78
N ARG A 188 0.60 -18.02 0.75
CA ARG A 188 1.66 -18.42 -0.16
C ARG A 188 2.87 -18.92 0.61
N ASN A 189 3.34 -20.11 0.26
CA ASN A 189 4.67 -20.57 0.65
C ASN A 189 5.73 -19.93 -0.27
N LYS A 190 6.39 -18.87 0.20
CA LYS A 190 7.50 -18.21 -0.52
C LYS A 190 8.84 -18.93 -0.29
N CYS A 191 8.91 -19.99 0.51
CA CYS A 191 10.13 -20.75 0.74
C CYS A 191 10.66 -21.42 -0.53
N THR A 192 11.92 -21.83 -0.52
CA THR A 192 12.51 -22.71 -1.54
C THR A 192 12.30 -24.20 -1.23
N TYR A 193 11.59 -24.51 -0.15
CA TYR A 193 11.30 -25.84 0.36
C TYR A 193 9.84 -25.96 0.80
N PRO A 194 9.27 -27.19 0.86
CA PRO A 194 7.94 -27.42 1.40
C PRO A 194 7.89 -27.00 2.88
N LEU A 195 6.81 -26.36 3.31
CA LEU A 195 6.63 -25.87 4.66
C LEU A 195 5.61 -26.75 5.40
N GLU A 196 6.05 -27.34 6.51
CA GLU A 196 5.21 -28.11 7.43
C GLU A 196 4.50 -27.14 8.38
N LEU A 197 3.17 -27.13 8.32
CA LEU A 197 2.32 -26.26 9.14
C LEU A 197 1.61 -27.03 10.26
N THR A 198 1.80 -28.34 10.37
CA THR A 198 1.14 -29.15 11.40
C THR A 198 1.32 -28.54 12.80
N GLY A 199 0.21 -28.31 13.49
CA GLY A 199 0.19 -27.73 14.84
C GLY A 199 0.34 -26.21 14.90
N TRP A 200 0.52 -25.53 13.76
CA TRP A 200 0.50 -24.08 13.71
C TRP A 200 -0.90 -23.55 13.97
N LYS A 201 -0.98 -22.30 14.41
CA LYS A 201 -2.22 -21.68 14.87
C LYS A 201 -2.45 -20.35 14.18
N LEU A 202 -3.68 -20.13 13.71
CA LEU A 202 -4.20 -18.82 13.34
C LEU A 202 -5.13 -18.31 14.44
N SER A 203 -5.12 -16.99 14.66
CA SER A 203 -6.07 -16.31 15.54
C SER A 203 -6.53 -14.98 14.94
N ASP A 204 -7.80 -14.64 15.15
CA ASP A 204 -8.35 -13.31 14.88
C ASP A 204 -8.22 -12.38 16.12
N ALA A 205 -8.71 -11.14 16.00
CA ALA A 205 -8.75 -10.18 17.12
C ALA A 205 -9.70 -10.60 18.26
N THR A 206 -10.61 -11.56 18.03
CA THR A 206 -11.63 -12.04 18.98
C THR A 206 -11.28 -13.38 19.63
N GLU A 207 -10.03 -13.82 19.48
CA GLU A 207 -9.49 -15.09 19.98
C GLU A 207 -10.14 -16.35 19.38
N LYS A 208 -10.84 -16.27 18.24
CA LYS A 208 -11.18 -17.45 17.43
C LYS A 208 -9.91 -18.02 16.85
N THR A 209 -9.77 -19.34 16.90
CA THR A 209 -8.52 -20.00 16.50
C THR A 209 -8.74 -21.13 15.52
N TYR A 210 -7.83 -21.25 14.56
CA TYR A 210 -7.68 -22.42 13.70
C TYR A 210 -6.34 -23.07 14.02
N VAL A 211 -6.31 -24.39 14.10
CA VAL A 211 -5.07 -25.15 14.25
C VAL A 211 -4.96 -26.06 13.03
N PHE A 212 -3.83 -25.96 12.32
CA PHE A 212 -3.53 -26.86 11.22
C PHE A 212 -3.35 -28.28 11.77
N ASP A 213 -4.10 -29.24 11.24
CA ASP A 213 -3.85 -30.66 11.48
C ASP A 213 -2.64 -31.11 10.62
N SER A 214 -2.59 -32.34 10.12
CA SER A 214 -1.52 -32.81 9.23
C SER A 214 -1.53 -32.04 7.89
N PHE A 215 -0.75 -30.97 7.76
CA PHE A 215 -0.74 -30.13 6.55
C PHE A 215 0.65 -29.61 6.15
N VAL A 216 1.05 -29.93 4.92
CA VAL A 216 2.28 -29.45 4.28
C VAL A 216 1.91 -28.69 3.02
N ILE A 217 2.50 -27.51 2.84
CA ILE A 217 2.41 -26.76 1.59
C ILE A 217 3.73 -26.81 0.81
N GLU A 218 3.66 -27.19 -0.46
CA GLU A 218 4.80 -27.21 -1.38
C GLU A 218 5.44 -25.83 -1.59
N ASN A 219 6.71 -25.81 -2.00
CA ASN A 219 7.41 -24.56 -2.23
C ASN A 219 6.77 -23.75 -3.38
N LYS A 220 6.73 -22.42 -3.23
CA LYS A 220 6.23 -21.47 -4.25
C LYS A 220 4.77 -21.69 -4.67
N THR A 221 3.97 -22.41 -3.89
CA THR A 221 2.54 -22.61 -4.14
C THR A 221 1.67 -21.79 -3.18
N THR A 222 0.35 -21.85 -3.37
CA THR A 222 -0.64 -21.22 -2.52
C THR A 222 -1.69 -22.23 -2.05
N PHE A 223 -2.33 -21.93 -0.91
CA PHE A 223 -3.53 -22.62 -0.45
C PHE A 223 -4.55 -21.62 0.10
N LYS A 224 -5.81 -22.00 0.11
CA LYS A 224 -6.91 -21.19 0.65
C LYS A 224 -7.42 -21.80 1.94
N LEU A 225 -7.63 -20.97 2.95
CA LEU A 225 -8.39 -21.29 4.16
C LEU A 225 -9.72 -20.55 4.11
N TYR A 226 -10.80 -21.29 3.91
CA TYR A 226 -12.17 -20.77 3.92
C TYR A 226 -12.70 -20.71 5.36
N THR A 227 -13.46 -19.66 5.69
CA THR A 227 -14.03 -19.49 7.03
C THR A 227 -15.11 -20.56 7.34
N GLY A 228 -15.93 -20.90 6.35
CA GLY A 228 -17.01 -21.87 6.48
C GLY A 228 -16.54 -23.34 6.50
N SER A 229 -17.43 -24.23 6.09
CA SER A 229 -17.22 -25.68 6.10
C SER A 229 -17.07 -26.28 4.70
N GLY A 230 -16.37 -27.41 4.63
CA GLY A 230 -16.10 -28.15 3.40
C GLY A 230 -15.25 -29.39 3.67
N GLU A 231 -14.79 -30.03 2.60
CA GLU A 231 -13.84 -31.15 2.68
C GLU A 231 -12.44 -30.63 2.34
N ASP A 232 -11.50 -30.83 3.26
CA ASP A 232 -10.11 -30.40 3.08
C ASP A 232 -9.45 -31.12 1.90
N SER A 233 -8.53 -30.41 1.25
CA SER A 233 -7.69 -30.89 0.15
C SER A 233 -6.30 -30.26 0.26
N GLU A 234 -5.39 -30.64 -0.65
CA GLU A 234 -4.02 -30.10 -0.68
C GLU A 234 -3.93 -28.57 -0.82
N THR A 235 -4.95 -27.92 -1.37
CA THR A 235 -4.93 -26.46 -1.66
C THR A 235 -6.11 -25.71 -1.07
N LYS A 236 -7.04 -26.40 -0.39
CA LYS A 236 -8.23 -25.81 0.22
C LYS A 236 -8.46 -26.42 1.58
N LEU A 237 -8.49 -25.59 2.59
CA LEU A 237 -8.79 -25.93 3.97
C LEU A 237 -10.05 -25.18 4.40
N TYR A 238 -10.74 -25.73 5.39
CA TYR A 238 -11.97 -25.16 5.92
C TYR A 238 -11.87 -25.01 7.43
N TRP A 239 -12.09 -23.80 7.95
CA TRP A 239 -12.08 -23.52 9.40
C TRP A 239 -13.27 -24.21 10.10
N GLY A 240 -14.36 -24.45 9.37
CA GLY A 240 -15.53 -25.18 9.88
C GLY A 240 -16.46 -24.32 10.73
N GLN A 241 -16.39 -22.99 10.59
CA GLN A 241 -17.36 -22.11 11.25
C GLN A 241 -18.75 -22.31 10.65
N ILE A 242 -19.76 -22.31 11.51
CA ILE A 242 -21.16 -22.61 11.14
C ILE A 242 -22.17 -21.56 11.61
N ILE A 243 -21.72 -20.57 12.38
CA ILE A 243 -22.62 -19.60 13.05
C ILE A 243 -22.21 -18.16 12.77
N GLN A 244 -20.92 -17.86 12.64
CA GLN A 244 -20.45 -16.49 12.47
C GLN A 244 -19.19 -16.44 11.61
N ALA A 245 -19.10 -15.39 10.79
CA ALA A 245 -17.87 -14.97 10.12
C ALA A 245 -16.71 -14.83 11.12
N VAL A 246 -15.50 -15.05 10.62
CA VAL A 246 -14.27 -14.83 11.39
C VAL A 246 -13.72 -13.45 11.10
N TRP A 247 -13.89 -12.98 9.86
CA TRP A 247 -13.26 -11.76 9.37
C TRP A 247 -14.27 -10.63 9.34
N ASN A 248 -13.96 -9.52 10.01
CA ASN A 248 -14.83 -8.35 9.97
C ASN A 248 -14.57 -7.49 8.72
N ASN A 249 -15.62 -6.87 8.18
CA ASN A 249 -15.56 -5.97 7.02
C ASN A 249 -15.00 -4.58 7.33
N ASP A 250 -15.03 -4.17 8.60
CA ASP A 250 -14.52 -2.89 9.07
C ASP A 250 -13.05 -2.98 9.56
N GLY A 251 -12.39 -4.11 9.29
CA GLY A 251 -11.01 -4.42 9.67
C GLY A 251 -10.90 -5.49 10.74
N ASP A 252 -9.85 -6.30 10.66
CA ASP A 252 -9.55 -7.38 11.59
C ASP A 252 -8.03 -7.64 11.69
N HIS A 253 -7.62 -8.39 12.70
CA HIS A 253 -6.24 -8.70 13.01
C HIS A 253 -6.00 -10.21 12.96
N LEU A 254 -5.20 -10.67 12.00
CA LEU A 254 -4.75 -12.04 11.89
C LEU A 254 -3.35 -12.21 12.48
N GLN A 255 -3.21 -13.19 13.37
CA GLN A 255 -1.91 -13.67 13.81
C GLN A 255 -1.73 -15.15 13.47
N MET A 256 -0.58 -15.51 12.90
CA MET A 256 -0.13 -16.91 12.73
C MET A 256 1.03 -17.19 13.68
N ARG A 257 0.94 -18.29 14.42
CA ARG A 257 2.01 -18.80 15.29
C ARG A 257 2.37 -20.23 14.93
N ASN A 258 3.65 -20.59 15.05
CA ASN A 258 4.10 -21.96 14.79
C ASN A 258 3.76 -22.92 15.95
N ASP A 259 4.15 -24.18 15.80
CA ASP A 259 4.00 -25.25 16.80
C ASP A 259 4.71 -24.97 18.15
N LYS A 260 5.68 -24.05 18.16
CA LYS A 260 6.38 -23.54 19.35
C LYS A 260 5.78 -22.25 19.90
N ASN A 261 4.65 -21.79 19.34
CA ASN A 261 3.96 -20.56 19.69
C ASN A 261 4.74 -19.26 19.36
N GLU A 262 5.75 -19.34 18.50
CA GLU A 262 6.48 -18.18 17.97
C GLU A 262 5.61 -17.48 16.93
N LEU A 263 5.57 -16.13 16.94
CA LEU A 263 4.81 -15.35 15.95
C LEU A 263 5.49 -15.48 14.58
N VAL A 264 4.71 -15.84 13.57
CA VAL A 264 5.17 -16.10 12.20
C VAL A 264 4.64 -15.03 11.25
N LEU A 265 3.36 -14.69 11.37
CA LEU A 265 2.67 -13.70 10.56
C LEU A 265 1.78 -12.86 11.46
N ASP A 266 1.71 -11.57 11.19
CA ASP A 266 0.89 -10.60 11.90
C ASP A 266 0.35 -9.61 10.84
N TYR A 267 -0.97 -9.54 10.67
CA TYR A 267 -1.59 -8.85 9.54
C TYR A 267 -2.91 -8.18 9.94
N GLU A 268 -3.02 -6.87 9.68
CA GLU A 268 -4.24 -6.06 9.84
C GLU A 268 -4.66 -5.53 8.45
N TYR A 269 -5.97 -5.38 8.20
CA TYR A 269 -6.49 -4.86 6.92
C TYR A 269 -7.66 -3.88 7.08
#